data_AF-A0A7C7QEZ5-F1
#
_entry.id   AF-A0A7C7QEZ5-F1
#
_cell.length_a   1.000
_cell.length_b   1.000
_cell.length_c   1.000
_cell.angle_alpha   90.00
_cell.angle_beta   90.00
_cell.angle_gamma   90.00
#
_symmetry.space_group_name_H-M   'P 1'
#
loop_
_entity.id
_entity.type
_entity.pdbx_description
1 polymer ?
#
loop_
_entity_poly.entity_id
_entity_poly.type
_entity_poly.pdbx_seq_one_letter_code
_entity_poly.pdbx_strand_id
1 'polypeptide(L)'
;GSTLALIDIPIGLRSRHADERVCDRDARAVLGPRRSSVFPAPSRCALEGKTYAEACAKNRECTGRGLSRQTFHILPRIREVDAFLRRATLPVKLREMHPEVCFRALNHGKPMRWNKRTRAGFEERLAVLQRHHSQSGKLVDVAQAEYRRAELGRDDIVDALVGAITASHATDLSTFPPVPETDETGLPMEIVYWSPGQ
;
A
#
# COMPACT_ATOMS: atom_id res chain seq x y z
N GLY A 1 0.66 22.85 -9.70
CA GLY A 1 -0.19 21.93 -8.91
C GLY A 1 0.68 21.16 -7.96
N SER A 2 0.22 20.83 -6.75
CA SER A 2 0.97 19.95 -5.85
C SER A 2 1.06 18.56 -6.48
N THR A 3 2.27 18.04 -6.61
CA THR A 3 2.53 16.68 -7.09
C THR A 3 2.02 15.68 -6.05
N LEU A 4 1.39 14.59 -6.49
CA LEU A 4 0.95 13.49 -5.62
C LEU A 4 1.88 12.28 -5.82
N ALA A 5 2.33 11.69 -4.71
CA ALA A 5 3.03 10.41 -4.70
C ALA A 5 2.23 9.40 -3.85
N LEU A 6 2.13 8.16 -4.34
CA LEU A 6 1.47 7.07 -3.64
C LEU A 6 2.49 6.01 -3.25
N ILE A 7 2.40 5.50 -2.02
CA ILE A 7 3.31 4.48 -1.49
C ILE A 7 2.54 3.32 -0.88
N ASP A 8 3.08 2.10 -1.05
CA ASP A 8 2.59 0.88 -0.40
C ASP A 8 3.23 0.71 0.99
N ILE A 9 2.99 1.71 1.85
CA ILE A 9 3.42 1.72 3.24
C ILE A 9 2.28 2.29 4.07
N PRO A 10 1.88 1.64 5.18
CA PRO A 10 0.93 2.19 6.13
C PRO A 10 1.26 3.63 6.57
N ILE A 11 0.33 4.55 6.34
CA ILE A 11 0.32 5.93 6.84
C ILE A 11 -0.83 6.06 7.85
N GLY A 12 -0.55 6.72 8.97
CA GLY A 12 -1.47 6.80 10.10
C GLY A 12 -1.53 5.46 10.85
N LEU A 13 -1.27 5.49 12.16
CA LEU A 13 -1.15 4.28 12.98
C LEU A 13 -1.98 4.42 14.25
N ARG A 14 -2.72 3.35 14.60
CA ARG A 14 -3.35 3.25 15.92
C ARG A 14 -2.28 3.27 17.01
N SER A 15 -2.52 3.99 18.09
CA SER A 15 -1.66 3.94 19.29
C SER A 15 -2.12 2.80 20.20
N ARG A 16 -2.92 3.09 21.24
CA ARG A 16 -3.48 2.09 22.16
C ARG A 16 -4.95 1.82 21.82
N HIS A 17 -5.18 0.88 20.91
CA HIS A 17 -6.53 0.52 20.46
C HIS A 17 -6.59 -0.96 20.08
N ALA A 18 -7.65 -1.66 20.49
CA ALA A 18 -7.82 -3.08 20.19
C ALA A 18 -8.13 -3.30 18.68
N ASP A 19 -8.96 -2.44 18.10
CA ASP A 19 -9.35 -2.55 16.69
C ASP A 19 -8.22 -2.16 15.74
N GLU A 20 -8.26 -2.73 14.54
CA GLU A 20 -7.40 -2.33 13.42
C GLU A 20 -7.84 -1.01 12.76
N ARG A 21 -7.05 -0.54 11.81
CA ARG A 21 -7.45 0.60 10.96
C ARG A 21 -8.65 0.18 10.12
N VAL A 22 -9.65 1.04 10.01
CA VAL A 22 -10.82 0.77 9.18
C VAL A 22 -10.41 0.58 7.71
N CYS A 23 -9.43 1.33 7.23
CA CYS A 23 -8.91 1.20 5.87
C CYS A 23 -8.38 -0.23 5.58
N ASP A 24 -7.64 -0.84 6.51
CA ASP A 24 -7.13 -2.22 6.38
C ASP A 24 -8.27 -3.25 6.29
N ARG A 25 -9.29 -3.08 7.13
CA ARG A 25 -10.48 -3.94 7.15
C ARG A 25 -11.26 -3.85 5.83
N ASP A 26 -11.55 -2.63 5.39
CA ASP A 26 -12.36 -2.37 4.21
C ASP A 26 -11.61 -2.79 2.92
N ALA A 27 -10.31 -2.53 2.84
CA ALA A 27 -9.46 -3.04 1.77
C ALA A 27 -9.49 -4.57 1.69
N ARG A 28 -9.44 -5.28 2.82
CA ARG A 28 -9.56 -6.75 2.83
C ARG A 28 -10.92 -7.24 2.38
N ALA A 29 -11.99 -6.57 2.80
CA ALA A 29 -13.34 -6.95 2.45
C ALA A 29 -13.56 -6.95 0.93
N VAL A 30 -12.99 -5.98 0.22
CA VAL A 30 -13.15 -5.87 -1.24
C VAL A 30 -12.26 -6.81 -2.05
N LEU A 31 -11.19 -7.34 -1.47
CA LEU A 31 -10.20 -8.18 -2.17
C LEU A 31 -10.56 -9.67 -2.28
N GLY A 32 -11.59 -10.14 -1.56
CA GLY A 32 -12.06 -11.53 -1.65
C GLY A 32 -10.92 -12.54 -1.46
N PRO A 33 -10.60 -13.42 -2.45
CA PRO A 33 -9.50 -14.37 -2.36
C PRO A 33 -8.12 -13.74 -2.10
N ARG A 34 -7.94 -12.45 -2.40
CA ARG A 34 -6.70 -11.70 -2.17
C ARG A 34 -6.64 -10.99 -0.83
N ARG A 35 -7.64 -11.14 0.05
CA ARG A 35 -7.67 -10.49 1.38
C ARG A 35 -6.42 -10.69 2.23
N SER A 36 -5.68 -11.78 2.04
CA SER A 36 -4.44 -12.05 2.78
C SER A 36 -3.24 -11.22 2.32
N SER A 37 -3.36 -10.43 1.23
CA SER A 37 -2.30 -9.51 0.81
C SER A 37 -2.22 -8.27 1.69
N VAL A 38 -3.34 -7.87 2.31
CA VAL A 38 -3.40 -6.72 3.22
C VAL A 38 -3.18 -7.25 4.64
N PHE A 39 -1.97 -7.05 5.15
CA PHE A 39 -1.66 -7.39 6.54
C PHE A 39 -2.08 -6.23 7.45
N PRO A 40 -2.56 -6.49 8.68
CA PRO A 40 -2.82 -5.41 9.62
C PRO A 40 -1.57 -4.54 9.82
N ALA A 41 -1.76 -3.22 9.75
CA ALA A 41 -0.71 -2.28 10.10
C ALA A 41 -0.30 -2.46 11.58
N PRO A 42 0.97 -2.17 11.92
CA PRO A 42 1.40 -2.19 13.31
C PRO A 42 0.75 -1.04 14.08
N SER A 43 0.65 -1.16 15.40
CA SER A 43 0.46 0.01 16.26
C SER A 43 1.70 0.88 16.28
N ARG A 44 1.53 2.16 16.62
CA ARG A 44 2.62 3.11 16.83
C ARG A 44 3.62 2.61 17.88
N CYS A 45 3.17 1.93 18.93
CA CYS A 45 4.02 1.33 19.97
C CYS A 45 5.01 0.31 19.39
N ALA A 46 4.60 -0.44 18.38
CA ALA A 46 5.43 -1.46 17.76
C ALA A 46 6.67 -0.87 17.06
N LEU A 47 6.60 0.39 16.64
CA LEU A 47 7.72 1.07 15.97
C LEU A 47 8.97 1.16 16.86
N GLU A 48 8.83 1.07 18.18
CA GLU A 48 9.98 1.10 19.08
C GLU A 48 10.71 -0.25 19.18
N GLY A 49 10.13 -1.34 18.68
CA GLY A 49 10.76 -2.67 18.68
C GLY A 49 11.86 -2.79 17.63
N LYS A 50 13.01 -3.34 18.01
CA LYS A 50 14.14 -3.58 17.09
C LYS A 50 14.19 -5.04 16.63
N THR A 51 13.71 -5.96 17.46
CA THR A 51 13.56 -7.38 17.13
C THR A 51 12.09 -7.74 16.90
N TYR A 52 11.85 -8.87 16.23
CA TYR A 52 10.48 -9.36 16.03
C TYR A 52 9.76 -9.61 17.35
N ALA A 53 10.45 -10.19 18.33
CA ALA A 53 9.92 -10.47 19.65
C ALA A 53 9.54 -9.17 20.38
N GLU A 54 10.42 -8.16 20.39
CA GLU A 54 10.14 -6.85 20.98
C GLU A 54 8.97 -6.15 20.30
N ALA A 55 8.97 -6.08 18.97
CA ALA A 55 7.92 -5.41 18.21
C ALA A 55 6.56 -6.09 18.42
N CYS A 56 6.52 -7.43 18.49
CA CYS A 56 5.31 -8.18 18.81
C CYS A 56 4.84 -7.94 20.25
N ALA A 57 5.76 -7.88 21.22
CA ALA A 57 5.42 -7.62 22.62
C ALA A 57 4.80 -6.22 22.78
N LYS A 58 5.44 -5.19 22.22
CA LYS A 58 4.93 -3.81 22.22
C LYS A 58 3.60 -3.67 21.49
N ASN A 59 3.45 -4.33 20.34
CA ASN A 59 2.18 -4.32 19.63
C ASN A 59 1.06 -4.98 20.44
N ARG A 60 1.37 -6.09 21.12
CA ARG A 60 0.41 -6.81 21.95
C ARG A 60 0.00 -6.01 23.17
N GLU A 61 0.94 -5.28 23.78
CA GLU A 61 0.64 -4.38 24.91
C GLU A 61 -0.38 -3.30 24.51
N CYS A 62 -0.25 -2.74 23.30
CA CYS A 62 -1.12 -1.65 22.85
C CYS A 62 -2.42 -2.09 22.16
N THR A 63 -2.46 -3.30 21.60
CA THR A 63 -3.58 -3.75 20.74
C THR A 63 -4.16 -5.13 21.10
N GLY A 64 -3.54 -5.86 22.01
CA GLY A 64 -3.86 -7.26 22.30
C GLY A 64 -3.40 -8.26 21.23
N ARG A 65 -2.78 -7.82 20.13
CA ARG A 65 -2.42 -8.66 18.97
C ARG A 65 -0.93 -8.66 18.68
N GLY A 66 -0.40 -9.78 18.18
CA GLY A 66 0.98 -9.85 17.65
C GLY A 66 1.07 -9.30 16.23
N LEU A 67 2.30 -9.06 15.76
CA LEU A 67 2.55 -8.70 14.36
C LEU A 67 2.67 -9.94 13.48
N SER A 68 2.30 -9.79 12.20
CA SER A 68 2.72 -10.76 11.18
C SER A 68 4.21 -10.58 10.86
N ARG A 69 4.87 -11.62 10.34
CA ARG A 69 6.26 -11.49 9.86
C ARG A 69 6.37 -10.49 8.71
N GLN A 70 5.35 -10.44 7.85
CA GLN A 70 5.27 -9.49 6.74
C GLN A 70 5.22 -8.05 7.25
N THR A 71 4.35 -7.75 8.22
CA THR A 71 4.28 -6.43 8.87
C THR A 71 5.62 -6.09 9.53
N PHE A 72 6.26 -7.05 10.20
CA PHE A 72 7.57 -6.80 10.84
C PHE A 72 8.68 -6.49 9.82
N HIS A 73 8.72 -7.19 8.67
CA HIS A 73 9.74 -6.93 7.65
C HIS A 73 9.68 -5.50 7.09
N ILE A 74 8.48 -4.90 7.00
CA ILE A 74 8.32 -3.51 6.54
C ILE A 74 8.30 -2.48 7.68
N LEU A 75 8.33 -2.91 8.95
CA LEU A 75 8.31 -2.05 10.12
C LEU A 75 9.38 -0.93 10.10
N PRO A 76 10.63 -1.18 9.65
CA PRO A 76 11.62 -0.11 9.52
C PRO A 76 11.17 1.00 8.55
N ARG A 77 10.55 0.64 7.42
CA ARG A 77 10.02 1.61 6.45
C ARG A 77 8.81 2.36 6.98
N ILE A 78 7.91 1.69 7.69
CA ILE A 78 6.79 2.34 8.38
C ILE A 78 7.31 3.38 9.38
N ARG A 79 8.35 3.04 10.16
CA ARG A 79 8.99 3.96 11.10
C ARG A 79 9.60 5.19 10.40
N GLU A 80 10.28 5.00 9.28
CA GLU A 80 10.86 6.07 8.47
C GLU A 80 9.78 7.02 7.94
N VAL A 81 8.73 6.47 7.31
CA VAL A 81 7.62 7.24 6.75
C VAL A 81 6.86 7.99 7.83
N ASP A 82 6.55 7.34 8.96
CA ASP A 82 5.89 7.97 10.10
C ASP A 82 6.69 9.15 10.66
N ALA A 83 8.00 8.97 10.87
CA ALA A 83 8.85 10.02 11.39
C ALA A 83 9.00 11.18 10.40
N PHE A 84 9.07 10.88 9.09
CA PHE A 84 9.17 11.86 8.03
C PHE A 84 7.91 12.73 7.92
N LEU A 85 6.72 12.10 7.85
CA LEU A 85 5.45 12.80 7.68
C LEU A 85 5.08 13.69 8.87
N ARG A 86 5.49 13.33 10.09
CA ARG A 86 5.25 14.15 11.28
C ARG A 86 6.13 15.40 11.37
N ARG A 87 7.23 15.45 10.61
CA ARG A 87 8.22 16.54 10.69
C ARG A 87 8.21 17.45 9.48
N ALA A 88 7.83 16.93 8.32
CA ALA A 88 8.02 17.62 7.06
C ALA A 88 6.75 18.36 6.62
N THR A 89 6.93 19.62 6.20
CA THR A 89 5.99 20.25 5.26
C THR A 89 6.48 19.87 3.86
N LEU A 90 5.75 18.98 3.19
CA LEU A 90 6.18 18.46 1.89
C LEU A 90 5.63 19.31 0.74
N PRO A 91 6.43 19.60 -0.29
CA PRO A 91 5.91 20.17 -1.54
C PRO A 91 5.04 19.17 -2.32
N VAL A 92 5.21 17.86 -2.02
CA VAL A 92 4.50 16.73 -2.63
C VAL A 92 3.56 16.12 -1.60
N LYS A 93 2.30 15.90 -1.98
CA LYS A 93 1.35 15.16 -1.13
C LYS A 93 1.71 13.67 -1.20
N LEU A 94 1.99 13.04 -0.06
CA LEU A 94 2.27 11.61 0.04
C LEU A 94 1.04 10.91 0.65
N ARG A 95 0.52 9.88 -0.01
CA ARG A 95 -0.65 9.10 0.47
C ARG A 95 -0.39 7.60 0.36
N GLU A 96 -1.09 6.83 1.19
CA GLU A 96 -1.01 5.38 1.19
C GLU A 96 -1.89 4.80 0.08
N MET A 97 -1.33 3.86 -0.69
CA MET A 97 -2.06 2.98 -1.59
C MET A 97 -1.76 1.53 -1.25
N HIS A 98 -2.53 0.59 -1.80
CA HIS A 98 -2.19 -0.83 -1.75
C HIS A 98 -2.30 -1.43 -3.17
N PRO A 99 -1.26 -2.10 -3.71
CA PRO A 99 -1.24 -2.52 -5.11
C PRO A 99 -2.43 -3.39 -5.52
N GLU A 100 -2.80 -4.40 -4.73
CA GLU A 100 -3.96 -5.25 -5.06
C GLU A 100 -5.29 -4.48 -5.05
N VAL A 101 -5.41 -3.43 -4.24
CA VAL A 101 -6.61 -2.57 -4.22
C VAL A 101 -6.65 -1.72 -5.49
N CYS A 102 -5.53 -1.12 -5.87
CA CYS A 102 -5.42 -0.37 -7.12
C CYS A 102 -5.66 -1.27 -8.34
N PHE A 103 -5.04 -2.46 -8.40
CA PHE A 103 -5.28 -3.41 -9.49
C PHE A 103 -6.73 -3.85 -9.58
N ARG A 104 -7.39 -4.14 -8.44
CA ARG A 104 -8.82 -4.44 -8.42
C ARG A 104 -9.64 -3.28 -8.99
N ALA A 105 -9.33 -2.05 -8.58
CA ALA A 105 -10.05 -0.86 -9.04
C ALA A 105 -9.89 -0.63 -10.54
N LEU A 106 -8.65 -0.67 -11.06
CA LEU A 106 -8.35 -0.58 -12.50
C LEU A 106 -8.92 -1.75 -13.30
N ASN A 107 -9.22 -2.88 -12.65
CA ASN A 107 -9.85 -4.05 -13.25
C ASN A 107 -11.36 -4.12 -12.98
N HIS A 108 -12.03 -2.97 -12.89
CA HIS A 108 -13.49 -2.84 -12.74
C HIS A 108 -14.04 -3.63 -11.54
N GLY A 109 -13.35 -3.55 -10.41
CA GLY A 109 -13.75 -4.20 -9.16
C GLY A 109 -13.40 -5.68 -9.06
N LYS A 110 -12.78 -6.29 -10.08
CA LYS A 110 -12.40 -7.71 -10.09
C LYS A 110 -10.97 -7.92 -9.57
N PRO A 111 -10.76 -8.69 -8.49
CA PRO A 111 -9.43 -8.97 -7.97
C PRO A 111 -8.58 -9.79 -8.95
N MET A 112 -7.25 -9.69 -8.83
CA MET A 112 -6.30 -10.44 -9.66
C MET A 112 -6.40 -11.96 -9.42
N ARG A 113 -6.56 -12.75 -10.48
CA ARG A 113 -6.75 -14.20 -10.42
C ARG A 113 -5.48 -14.94 -10.05
N TRP A 114 -4.30 -14.46 -10.45
CA TRP A 114 -3.04 -15.17 -10.25
C TRP A 114 -2.12 -14.47 -9.25
N ASN A 115 -1.28 -15.25 -8.58
CA ASN A 115 -0.29 -14.72 -7.64
C ASN A 115 0.74 -13.89 -8.41
N LYS A 116 1.04 -12.68 -7.92
CA LYS A 116 1.93 -11.70 -8.58
C LYS A 116 3.34 -12.22 -8.89
N ARG A 117 3.84 -13.20 -8.13
CA ARG A 117 5.16 -13.83 -8.33
C ARG A 117 5.17 -14.85 -9.47
N THR A 118 4.01 -15.29 -9.93
CA THR A 118 3.90 -16.20 -11.08
C THR A 118 3.96 -15.41 -12.38
N ARG A 119 4.43 -16.06 -13.46
CA ARG A 119 4.40 -15.47 -14.80
C ARG A 119 2.99 -15.00 -15.19
N ALA A 120 1.98 -15.85 -14.96
CA ALA A 120 0.59 -15.52 -15.25
C ALA A 120 0.07 -14.32 -14.45
N GLY A 121 0.47 -14.17 -13.17
CA GLY A 121 0.07 -13.01 -12.36
C GLY A 121 0.77 -11.71 -12.74
N PHE A 122 2.00 -11.80 -13.23
CA PHE A 122 2.68 -10.65 -13.81
C PHE A 122 2.03 -10.21 -15.12
N GLU A 123 1.78 -11.15 -16.04
CA GLU A 123 1.12 -10.88 -17.33
C GLU A 123 -0.30 -10.33 -17.14
N GLU A 124 -1.06 -10.86 -16.18
CA GLU A 124 -2.39 -10.35 -15.81
C GLU A 124 -2.34 -8.88 -15.36
N ARG A 125 -1.40 -8.53 -14.48
CA ARG A 125 -1.22 -7.15 -14.01
C ARG A 125 -0.77 -6.23 -15.13
N LEU A 126 0.16 -6.66 -15.98
CA LEU A 126 0.61 -5.88 -17.13
C LEU A 126 -0.54 -5.59 -18.10
N ALA A 127 -1.41 -6.57 -18.37
CA ALA A 127 -2.60 -6.38 -19.21
C ALA A 127 -3.63 -5.42 -18.60
N VAL A 128 -3.72 -5.33 -17.27
CA VAL A 128 -4.51 -4.28 -16.59
C VAL A 128 -3.88 -2.91 -16.83
N LEU A 129 -2.57 -2.78 -16.61
CA LEU A 129 -1.86 -1.50 -16.76
C LEU A 129 -1.92 -0.98 -18.20
N GLN A 130 -1.74 -1.84 -19.20
CA GLN A 130 -1.77 -1.48 -20.62
C GLN A 130 -3.13 -0.92 -21.09
N ARG A 131 -4.24 -1.29 -20.43
CA ARG A 131 -5.56 -0.71 -20.71
C ARG A 131 -5.68 0.77 -20.31
N HIS A 132 -4.91 1.19 -19.32
CA HIS A 132 -4.93 2.56 -18.77
C HIS A 132 -3.73 3.39 -19.22
N HIS A 133 -2.62 2.72 -19.57
CA HIS A 133 -1.41 3.37 -20.05
C HIS A 133 -0.71 2.46 -21.08
N SER A 134 -0.89 2.75 -22.36
CA SER A 134 -0.44 1.88 -23.47
C SER A 134 1.08 1.61 -23.47
N GLN A 135 1.87 2.50 -22.88
CA GLN A 135 3.33 2.35 -22.79
C GLN A 135 3.80 1.54 -21.56
N SER A 136 2.89 0.99 -20.74
CA SER A 136 3.28 0.24 -19.54
C SER A 136 4.22 -0.94 -19.83
N GLY A 137 4.07 -1.62 -20.97
CA GLY A 137 5.01 -2.66 -21.39
C GLY A 137 6.43 -2.14 -21.58
N LYS A 138 6.57 -1.01 -22.29
CA LYS A 138 7.87 -0.38 -22.51
C LYS A 138 8.51 0.10 -21.20
N LEU A 139 7.72 0.67 -20.30
CA LEU A 139 8.22 1.11 -18.99
C LEU A 139 8.74 -0.06 -18.15
N VAL A 140 8.04 -1.19 -18.21
CA VAL A 140 8.48 -2.43 -17.58
C VAL A 140 9.79 -2.93 -18.18
N ASP A 141 9.90 -2.96 -19.52
CA ASP A 141 11.12 -3.41 -20.22
C ASP A 141 12.32 -2.52 -19.87
N VAL A 142 12.13 -1.19 -19.84
CA VAL A 142 13.15 -0.22 -19.43
C VAL A 142 13.59 -0.48 -17.99
N ALA A 143 12.65 -0.62 -17.05
CA ALA A 143 12.98 -0.88 -15.66
C ALA A 143 13.72 -2.21 -15.47
N GLN A 144 13.38 -3.25 -16.24
CA GLN A 144 14.08 -4.54 -16.20
C GLN A 144 15.48 -4.49 -16.81
N ALA A 145 15.72 -3.59 -17.77
CA ALA A 145 17.04 -3.38 -18.36
C ALA A 145 17.95 -2.53 -17.46
N GLU A 146 17.37 -1.56 -16.74
CA GLU A 146 18.09 -0.64 -15.86
C GLU A 146 18.47 -1.27 -14.51
N TYR A 147 17.57 -2.04 -13.90
CA TYR A 147 17.76 -2.60 -12.56
C TYR A 147 18.02 -4.11 -12.60
N ARG A 148 18.95 -4.58 -11.77
CA ARG A 148 19.13 -6.03 -11.59
C ARG A 148 17.92 -6.60 -10.85
N ARG A 149 17.53 -7.82 -11.19
CA ARG A 149 16.43 -8.53 -10.51
C ARG A 149 16.58 -8.67 -8.99
N ALA A 150 17.83 -8.66 -8.49
CA ALA A 150 18.12 -8.70 -7.06
C ALA A 150 17.82 -7.36 -6.36
N GLU A 151 17.80 -6.26 -7.11
CA GLU A 151 17.52 -4.90 -6.62
C GLU A 151 16.05 -4.54 -6.79
N LEU A 152 15.42 -5.01 -7.86
CA LEU A 152 14.02 -4.73 -8.18
C LEU A 152 13.32 -5.98 -8.74
N GLY A 153 12.35 -6.49 -7.98
CA GLY A 153 11.49 -7.57 -8.42
C GLY A 153 10.58 -7.11 -9.56
N ARG A 154 10.24 -8.02 -10.48
CA ARG A 154 9.27 -7.69 -11.55
C ARG A 154 7.90 -7.33 -10.98
N ASP A 155 7.54 -7.92 -9.84
CA ASP A 155 6.31 -7.62 -9.11
C ASP A 155 6.35 -6.22 -8.49
N ASP A 156 7.52 -5.79 -8.00
CA ASP A 156 7.68 -4.42 -7.48
C ASP A 156 7.54 -3.36 -8.59
N ILE A 157 7.98 -3.65 -9.82
CA ILE A 157 7.81 -2.73 -10.97
C ILE A 157 6.32 -2.49 -11.25
N VAL A 158 5.52 -3.57 -11.31
CA VAL A 158 4.09 -3.43 -11.62
C VAL A 158 3.31 -2.82 -10.45
N ASP A 159 3.75 -3.05 -9.21
CA ASP A 159 3.19 -2.41 -8.01
C ASP A 159 3.50 -0.89 -7.99
N ALA A 160 4.72 -0.48 -8.37
CA ALA A 160 5.05 0.93 -8.52
C ALA A 160 4.26 1.58 -9.67
N LEU A 161 4.12 0.89 -10.81
CA LEU A 161 3.43 1.42 -11.98
C LEU A 161 1.92 1.57 -11.75
N VAL A 162 1.28 0.64 -11.01
CA VAL A 162 -0.14 0.81 -10.63
C VAL A 162 -0.33 2.02 -9.71
N GLY A 163 0.66 2.30 -8.83
CA GLY A 163 0.70 3.51 -8.02
C GLY A 163 0.81 4.77 -8.86
N ALA A 164 1.72 4.81 -9.82
CA ALA A 164 1.92 5.95 -10.72
C ALA A 164 0.67 6.26 -11.56
N ILE A 165 0.05 5.25 -12.16
CA ILE A 165 -1.21 5.41 -12.90
C ILE A 165 -2.32 5.89 -11.96
N THR A 166 -2.43 5.33 -10.75
CA THR A 166 -3.42 5.82 -9.78
C THR A 166 -3.18 7.29 -9.43
N ALA A 167 -1.93 7.69 -9.20
CA ALA A 167 -1.56 9.07 -8.89
C ALA A 167 -1.85 10.05 -10.05
N SER A 168 -1.80 9.61 -11.31
CA SER A 168 -2.12 10.50 -12.45
C SER A 168 -3.59 10.91 -12.49
N HIS A 169 -4.46 10.25 -11.71
CA HIS A 169 -5.86 10.60 -11.51
C HIS A 169 -6.12 11.29 -10.16
N ALA A 170 -5.18 12.13 -9.70
CA ALA A 170 -5.17 12.73 -8.36
C ALA A 170 -6.48 13.45 -7.94
N THR A 171 -7.24 14.00 -8.90
CA THR A 171 -8.49 14.72 -8.64
C THR A 171 -9.67 13.81 -8.35
N ASP A 172 -9.61 12.53 -8.75
CA ASP A 172 -10.74 11.60 -8.76
C ASP A 172 -10.49 10.36 -7.90
N LEU A 173 -9.61 10.50 -6.89
CA LEU A 173 -9.27 9.41 -5.98
C LEU A 173 -10.40 9.12 -5.00
N SER A 174 -10.64 7.84 -4.79
CA SER A 174 -11.46 7.31 -3.70
C SER A 174 -10.58 6.79 -2.57
N THR A 175 -11.16 6.62 -1.39
CA THR A 175 -10.47 6.12 -0.20
C THR A 175 -11.25 4.99 0.47
N PHE A 176 -10.51 4.06 1.06
CA PHE A 176 -11.03 3.26 2.15
C PHE A 176 -10.58 3.85 3.48
N PRO A 177 -11.49 4.07 4.46
CA PRO A 177 -12.93 4.24 4.24
C PRO A 177 -13.24 5.52 3.42
N PRO A 178 -14.49 5.72 2.96
CA PRO A 178 -14.89 6.95 2.26
C PRO A 178 -14.69 8.23 3.08
N VAL A 179 -14.72 8.10 4.41
CA VAL A 179 -14.36 9.17 5.36
C VAL A 179 -13.20 8.68 6.22
N PRO A 180 -11.94 8.98 5.83
CA PRO A 180 -10.76 8.54 6.56
C PRO A 180 -10.75 8.99 8.01
N GLU A 181 -10.36 8.07 8.88
CA GLU A 181 -10.00 8.41 10.25
C GLU A 181 -8.61 9.07 10.27
N THR A 182 -8.30 9.83 11.31
CA THR A 182 -6.95 10.32 11.59
C THR A 182 -6.39 9.66 12.84
N ASP A 183 -5.07 9.46 12.88
CA ASP A 183 -4.41 9.04 14.10
C ASP A 183 -4.17 10.21 15.06
N GLU A 184 -3.60 9.92 16.24
CA GLU A 184 -3.31 10.91 17.29
C GLU A 184 -2.32 12.01 16.85
N THR A 185 -1.62 11.80 15.73
CA THR A 185 -0.66 12.76 15.16
C THR A 185 -1.25 13.55 13.99
N GLY A 186 -2.52 13.30 13.65
CA GLY A 186 -3.23 13.95 12.55
C GLY A 186 -2.98 13.31 11.18
N LEU A 187 -2.29 12.17 11.10
CA LEU A 187 -2.08 11.48 9.84
C LEU A 187 -3.33 10.70 9.43
N PRO A 188 -3.78 10.79 8.15
CA PRO A 188 -4.94 10.05 7.68
C PRO A 188 -4.65 8.55 7.60
N MET A 189 -5.56 7.75 8.13
CA MET A 189 -5.59 6.29 7.98
C MET A 189 -6.50 5.94 6.81
N GLU A 190 -5.92 5.92 5.62
CA GLU A 190 -6.62 5.71 4.36
C GLU A 190 -5.85 4.76 3.44
N ILE A 191 -6.57 4.08 2.55
CA ILE A 191 -5.97 3.44 1.36
C ILE A 191 -6.62 4.06 0.15
N VAL A 192 -5.83 4.78 -0.66
CA VAL A 192 -6.32 5.48 -1.83
C VAL A 192 -6.31 4.57 -3.05
N TYR A 193 -7.28 4.78 -3.94
CA TYR A 193 -7.36 4.11 -5.23
C TYR A 193 -8.12 4.97 -6.23
N TRP A 194 -7.98 4.65 -7.50
CA TRP A 194 -8.76 5.24 -8.59
C TRP A 194 -9.56 4.14 -9.28
N SER A 195 -10.84 4.38 -9.53
CA SER A 195 -11.65 3.49 -10.36
C SER A 195 -12.02 4.23 -11.65
N PRO A 196 -11.67 3.70 -12.83
CA PRO A 196 -12.21 4.23 -14.09
C PRO A 196 -13.74 4.18 -14.05
N GLY A 197 -14.39 5.20 -14.60
CA GLY A 197 -15.84 5.17 -14.82
C GLY A 197 -16.24 3.91 -15.57
N GLN A 198 -17.41 3.33 -15.20
CA GLN A 198 -17.99 2.20 -15.93
C GLN A 198 -18.42 2.59 -17.34
#